data_AF-A0A497PKM8-F1
#
_entry.id   AF-A0A497PKM8-F1
#
_cell.length_a   1.000
_cell.length_b   1.000
_cell.length_c   1.000
_cell.angle_alpha   90.00
_cell.angle_beta   90.00
_cell.angle_gamma   90.00
#
_symmetry.space_group_name_H-M   'P 1'
#
loop_
_entity.id
_entity.type
_entity.pdbx_description
1 polymer ?
#
loop_
_entity_poly.entity_id
_entity_poly.type
_entity_poly.pdbx_seq_one_letter_code
_entity_poly.pdbx_strand_id
1 'polypeptide(L)' 'YGDGTKREVNVSLVDVKKGDYVLVHAGFAIEVLNEKEAMETLSLFREMLSQEENV' A
#
# COMPACT_ATOMS: atom_id res chain seq x y z
N TYR A 1 5.89 -8.42 1.14
CA TYR A 1 5.90 -8.35 2.62
C TYR A 1 4.68 -7.56 3.10
N GLY A 2 3.85 -8.13 3.97
CA GLY A 2 2.71 -7.41 4.59
C GLY A 2 1.30 -7.97 4.30
N ASP A 3 1.17 -9.01 3.47
CA ASP A 3 -0.14 -9.62 3.16
C ASP A 3 -0.83 -10.09 4.46
N GLY A 4 -2.00 -9.52 4.76
CA GLY A 4 -2.75 -9.77 5.98
C GLY A 4 -2.15 -9.21 7.29
N THR A 5 -1.09 -8.41 7.25
CA THR A 5 -0.46 -7.87 8.47
C THR A 5 -1.10 -6.56 8.91
N LYS A 6 -1.40 -6.43 10.21
CA LYS A 6 -1.87 -5.17 10.81
C LYS A 6 -0.72 -4.42 11.46
N ARG A 7 -0.63 -3.12 11.21
CA ARG A 7 0.38 -2.21 11.80
C ARG A 7 -0.24 -0.86 12.09
N GLU A 8 0.29 -0.16 13.09
CA GLU A 8 -0.03 1.24 13.32
C GLU A 8 0.71 2.13 12.30
N VAL A 9 0.04 3.16 11.82
CA VAL A 9 0.54 4.09 10.80
C VAL A 9 0.19 5.50 11.21
N ASN A 10 1.14 6.42 11.08
CA ASN A 10 0.91 7.84 11.29
C ASN A 10 0.26 8.44 10.04
N VAL A 11 -0.94 9.01 10.20
CA VAL A 11 -1.71 9.60 9.10
C VAL A 11 -1.70 11.13 9.10
N SER A 12 -0.88 11.78 9.93
CA SER A 12 -0.86 13.24 10.08
C SER A 12 -0.53 14.03 8.80
N LEU A 13 0.00 13.37 7.77
CA LEU A 13 0.38 13.99 6.50
C LEU A 13 -0.74 13.97 5.46
N VAL A 14 -1.85 13.27 5.72
CA VAL A 14 -2.95 13.07 4.77
C VAL A 14 -4.30 13.14 5.48
N ASP A 15 -5.36 13.52 4.77
CA ASP A 15 -6.73 13.42 5.27
C ASP A 15 -7.34 12.09 4.83
N VAL A 16 -7.73 11.25 5.79
CA VAL A 16 -8.17 9.87 5.53
C VAL A 16 -9.38 9.52 6.39
N LYS A 17 -10.24 8.67 5.83
CA LYS A 17 -11.36 8.04 6.54
C LYS A 17 -11.26 6.51 6.47
N LYS A 18 -12.05 5.85 7.30
CA LYS A 18 -12.18 4.39 7.28
C LYS A 18 -12.64 3.95 5.88
N GLY A 19 -11.91 3.00 5.30
CA GLY A 19 -12.16 2.47 3.97
C GLY A 19 -11.21 3.01 2.89
N ASP A 20 -10.46 4.07 3.18
CA ASP A 20 -9.46 4.58 2.24
C ASP A 20 -8.24 3.65 2.19
N TYR A 21 -7.65 3.55 1.00
CA TYR A 21 -6.36 2.91 0.80
C TYR A 21 -5.26 3.96 0.88
N VAL A 22 -4.14 3.62 1.52
CA VAL A 22 -3.02 4.55 1.67
C VAL A 22 -1.71 3.90 1.30
N LEU A 23 -0.82 4.68 0.69
CA LEU A 23 0.57 4.30 0.51
C LEU A 23 1.35 4.67 1.77
N VAL A 24 2.07 3.70 2.32
CA VAL A 24 2.83 3.88 3.57
C VAL A 24 4.32 3.81 3.30
N HIS A 25 5.05 4.82 3.77
CA HIS A 25 6.50 4.85 3.74
C HIS A 25 7.05 5.23 5.12
N ALA A 26 8.02 4.45 5.63
CA ALA A 26 8.65 4.67 6.94
C ALA A 26 7.66 4.86 8.12
N GLY A 27 6.49 4.21 8.06
CA GLY A 27 5.45 4.31 9.10
C GLY A 27 4.49 5.49 8.97
N PHE A 28 4.60 6.28 7.89
CA PHE A 28 3.70 7.39 7.58
C PHE A 28 2.87 7.08 6.34
N ALA A 29 1.58 7.40 6.38
CA ALA A 29 0.77 7.48 5.17
C ALA A 29 1.17 8.75 4.40
N ILE A 30 1.57 8.58 3.15
CA ILE A 30 2.08 9.68 2.30
C ILE A 30 1.11 10.04 1.17
N GLU A 31 0.18 9.14 0.84
CA GLU A 31 -0.78 9.32 -0.24
C GLU A 31 -2.05 8.51 0.02
N VAL A 32 -3.20 9.06 -0.38
CA VAL A 32 -4.51 8.40 -0.34
C VAL A 32 -4.86 7.96 -1.75
N LEU A 33 -5.15 6.67 -1.91
CA LEU A 33 -5.46 6.04 -3.19
C LEU A 33 -6.94 5.71 -3.25
N ASN A 34 -7.53 5.84 -4.44
CA ASN A 34 -8.82 5.21 -4.68
C ASN A 34 -8.64 3.68 -4.84
N GLU A 35 -9.74 2.94 -4.78
CA GLU A 35 -9.71 1.47 -4.82
C GLU A 35 -9.07 0.94 -6.11
N LYS A 36 -9.32 1.58 -7.26
CA LYS A 36 -8.76 1.16 -8.54
C LYS A 36 -7.23 1.31 -8.54
N GLU A 37 -6.72 2.46 -8.14
CA GLU A 37 -5.28 2.74 -8.05
C GLU A 37 -4.58 1.79 -7.06
N ALA A 38 -5.22 1.52 -5.93
CA ALA A 38 -4.70 0.58 -4.94
C ALA A 38 -4.57 -0.83 -5.53
N MET A 39 -5.57 -1.30 -6.29
CA MET A 39 -5.51 -2.62 -6.92
C MET A 39 -4.48 -2.70 -8.05
N GLU A 40 -4.37 -1.66 -8.88
CA GLU A 40 -3.33 -1.58 -9.92
C GLU A 40 -1.93 -1.61 -9.30
N THR A 41 -1.71 -0.82 -8.25
CA THR A 41 -0.47 -0.79 -7.48
C THR A 41 -0.14 -2.18 -6.91
N LEU A 42 -1.12 -2.85 -6.30
CA LEU A 42 -0.94 -4.21 -5.78
C LEU A 42 -0.62 -5.23 -6.88
N SER A 43 -1.23 -5.13 -8.07
CA SER A 43 -0.91 -6.00 -9.20
C SER A 43 0.54 -5.85 -9.62
N LEU A 44 1.00 -4.60 -9.77
CA LEU A 44 2.38 -4.30 -10.13
C LEU A 44 3.37 -4.85 -9.10
N PHE A 45 3.09 -4.69 -7.80
CA PHE A 45 3.92 -5.29 -6.76
C PHE A 45 3.97 -6.82 -6.84
N ARG A 46 2.86 -7.49 -7.15
CA ARG A 46 2.82 -8.95 -7.33
C ARG A 46 3.63 -9.39 -8.56
N GLU A 47 3.56 -8.64 -9.65
CA GLU A 47 4.34 -8.90 -10.86
C GLU A 47 5.84 -8.71 -10.63
N MET A 48 6.26 -7.67 -9.89
CA MET A 48 7.66 -7.45 -9.55
C MET A 48 8.21 -8.58 -8.68
N LEU A 49 7.47 -9.00 -7.64
CA LEU A 49 7.88 -10.07 -6.75
C LEU A 49 7.92 -11.43 -7.45
N SER A 50 7.00 -11.71 -8.38
CA SER A 50 7.02 -12.97 -9.13
C SER A 50 8.15 -13.05 -10.16
N GLN A 51 8.60 -11.91 -10.69
CA GLN A 51 9.78 -11.85 -11.57
C GLN A 51 11.08 -12.05 -10.80
N GLU A 52 11.17 -11.56 -9.55
CA GLU A 52 12.33 -11.80 -8.67
C GLU A 52 12.48 -13.28 -8.25
N GLU A 53 11.40 -14.06 -8.15
CA GLU A 53 11.46 -15.49 -7.83
C GLU A 53 11.94 -16.39 -8.99
N ASN A 54 12.01 -15.87 -10.22
CA ASN A 54 12.38 -16.63 -11.43
C ASN A 54 13.81 -16.34 -11.93
N VAL A 55 14.66 -15.70 -11.10
CA VAL A 55 16.07 -15.42 -11.37
C VAL A 55 16.94 -16.02 -10.27
#